data_AF-A0A3G2JRN6-F1
#
_entry.id   AF-A0A3G2JRN6-F1
#
_cell.length_a   1.000
_cell.length_b   1.000
_cell.length_c   1.000
_cell.angle_alpha   90.00
_cell.angle_beta   90.00
_cell.angle_gamma   90.00
#
_symmetry.space_group_name_H-M   'P 1'
#
loop_
_entity.id
_entity.type
_entity.pdbx_description
1 polymer ?
#
loop_
_entity_poly.entity_id
_entity_poly.type
_entity_poly.pdbx_seq_one_letter_code
_entity_poly.pdbx_strand_id
1 'polypeptide(L)'
;MGLQSAQDKAQAGVFYSLDSHDSSGRARMQILDRDWKVCSQNVKAGSVASTSTELNFGAVKLSETCPAKDQAEPSVAGGTMPNFHGKSVKAARAALDSGTSITVDDASSADRMILIESNWQVCSQQPAAGAKVMGQPVELTAVKYGETCP
;
A
#
# COMPACT_ATOMS: atom_id res chain seq x y z
N MET A 1 18.49 6.79 -1.03
CA MET A 1 19.31 5.61 -0.68
C MET A 1 18.50 4.36 -1.04
N GLY A 2 19.14 3.27 -1.46
CA GLY A 2 18.44 1.99 -1.64
C GLY A 2 17.92 1.44 -0.31
N LEU A 3 16.83 0.66 -0.33
CA LEU A 3 16.21 0.13 0.90
C LEU A 3 17.15 -0.80 1.68
N GLN A 4 17.79 -1.76 0.99
CA GLN A 4 18.78 -2.64 1.61
C GLN A 4 19.89 -1.84 2.30
N SER A 5 20.46 -0.85 1.61
CA SER A 5 21.53 -0.02 2.19
C SER A 5 21.08 0.80 3.40
N ALA A 6 19.80 1.18 3.46
CA ALA A 6 19.24 1.89 4.60
C ALA A 6 19.08 0.95 5.81
N GLN A 7 18.57 -0.26 5.60
CA GLN A 7 18.44 -1.28 6.64
C GLN A 7 19.82 -1.71 7.16
N ASP A 8 20.80 -1.98 6.28
CA ASP A 8 22.17 -2.35 6.66
C ASP A 8 22.80 -1.25 7.55
N LYS A 9 22.60 0.01 7.19
CA LYS A 9 23.09 1.16 7.96
C LYS A 9 22.40 1.27 9.33
N ALA A 10 21.11 1.00 9.40
CA ALA A 10 20.37 0.99 10.67
C ALA A 10 20.83 -0.16 11.58
N GLN A 11 21.01 -1.36 11.04
CA GLN A 11 21.52 -2.52 11.78
C GLN A 11 22.95 -2.30 12.29
N ALA A 12 23.82 -1.68 11.49
CA ALA A 12 25.16 -1.27 11.93
C ALA A 12 25.11 -0.25 13.08
N GLY A 13 24.03 0.53 13.17
CA GLY A 13 23.70 1.42 14.29
C GLY A 13 23.02 0.73 15.48
N VAL A 14 22.96 -0.60 15.51
CA VAL A 14 22.36 -1.43 16.57
C VAL A 14 20.83 -1.29 16.67
N PHE A 15 20.15 -0.78 15.64
CA PHE A 15 18.69 -0.89 15.57
C PHE A 15 18.29 -2.32 15.21
N TYR A 16 17.37 -2.89 15.97
CA TYR A 16 16.95 -4.29 15.80
C TYR A 16 15.50 -4.45 15.35
N SER A 17 14.71 -3.36 15.35
CA SER A 17 13.34 -3.34 14.84
C SER A 17 13.31 -2.47 13.60
N LEU A 18 13.23 -3.12 12.43
CA LEU A 18 13.15 -2.47 11.13
C LEU A 18 11.90 -2.94 10.41
N ASP A 19 11.19 -2.00 9.83
CA ASP A 19 10.04 -2.24 8.96
C ASP A 19 10.14 -1.38 7.70
N SER A 20 9.40 -1.75 6.67
CA SER A 20 9.32 -0.98 5.45
C SER A 20 8.01 -1.22 4.70
N HIS A 21 7.54 -0.17 4.02
CA HIS A 21 6.26 -0.21 3.32
C HIS A 21 6.34 0.50 1.97
N ASP A 22 5.37 0.21 1.10
CA ASP A 22 5.27 0.80 -0.22
C ASP A 22 4.68 2.22 -0.14
N SER A 23 5.56 3.21 -0.23
CA SER A 23 5.21 4.63 -0.12
C SER A 23 4.28 5.13 -1.23
N SER A 24 4.12 4.37 -2.31
CA SER A 24 3.13 4.67 -3.36
C SER A 24 1.68 4.36 -2.94
N GLY A 25 1.48 3.67 -1.81
CA GLY A 25 0.15 3.28 -1.31
C GLY A 25 -0.48 2.11 -2.07
N ARG A 26 0.33 1.34 -2.81
CA ARG A 26 -0.13 0.17 -3.58
C ARG A 26 0.02 -1.16 -2.83
N ALA A 27 0.43 -1.11 -1.56
CA ALA A 27 0.64 -2.26 -0.69
C ALA A 27 1.48 -3.39 -1.35
N ARG A 28 2.44 -3.01 -2.21
CA ARG A 28 3.32 -3.98 -2.88
C ARG A 28 4.29 -4.58 -1.87
N MET A 29 4.53 -5.88 -1.97
CA MET A 29 5.52 -6.53 -1.12
C MET A 29 6.93 -6.23 -1.59
N GLN A 30 7.79 -5.92 -0.63
CA GLN A 30 9.21 -5.65 -0.84
C GLN A 30 9.98 -6.97 -0.72
N ILE A 31 9.71 -7.92 -1.63
CA ILE A 31 10.37 -9.25 -1.62
C ILE A 31 11.87 -9.11 -1.85
N LEU A 32 12.27 -8.08 -2.60
CA LEU A 32 13.66 -7.85 -2.96
C LEU A 32 14.03 -6.38 -2.74
N ASP A 33 14.58 -6.07 -1.57
CA ASP A 33 14.84 -4.70 -1.09
C ASP A 33 15.78 -3.89 -1.99
N ARG A 34 16.69 -4.55 -2.72
CA ARG A 34 17.55 -3.88 -3.71
C ARG A 34 16.78 -3.25 -4.88
N ASP A 35 15.53 -3.65 -5.12
CA ASP A 35 14.67 -3.06 -6.15
C ASP A 35 13.89 -1.83 -5.65
N TRP A 36 14.22 -1.35 -4.45
CA TRP A 36 13.51 -0.26 -3.78
C TRP A 36 14.44 0.84 -3.32
N LYS A 37 13.93 2.07 -3.29
CA LYS A 37 14.60 3.23 -2.73
C LYS A 37 13.73 3.90 -1.67
N VAL A 38 14.37 4.32 -0.59
CA VAL A 38 13.73 5.01 0.53
C VAL A 38 13.35 6.43 0.12
N CYS A 39 12.11 6.80 0.40
CA CYS A 39 11.52 8.12 0.18
C CYS A 39 11.21 8.85 1.50
N SER A 40 10.84 8.10 2.53
CA SER A 40 10.46 8.62 3.85
C SER A 40 10.97 7.68 4.94
N GLN A 41 11.01 8.20 6.17
CA GLN A 41 11.26 7.42 7.38
C GLN A 41 10.54 8.08 8.55
N ASN A 42 10.06 7.28 9.49
CA ASN A 42 9.35 7.76 10.68
C ASN A 42 10.27 8.53 11.65
N VAL A 43 11.56 8.16 11.72
CA VAL A 43 12.57 8.84 12.53
C VAL A 43 13.42 9.76 11.64
N LYS A 44 13.52 11.03 12.00
CA LYS A 44 14.29 12.02 11.22
C LYS A 44 15.77 11.65 11.19
N ALA A 45 16.39 11.71 10.01
CA ALA A 45 17.84 11.52 9.88
C ALA A 45 18.60 12.46 10.83
N GLY A 46 19.56 11.91 11.58
CA GLY A 46 20.40 12.65 12.52
C GLY A 46 19.75 12.93 13.89
N SER A 47 18.50 12.51 14.13
CA SER A 47 17.94 12.53 15.48
C SER A 47 18.47 11.36 16.32
N VAL A 48 18.57 11.57 17.63
CA VAL A 48 18.81 10.49 18.59
C VAL A 48 17.49 9.74 18.81
N ALA A 49 17.52 8.43 18.64
CA ALA A 49 16.42 7.53 18.96
C ALA A 49 16.95 6.33 19.76
N SER A 50 16.08 5.70 20.55
CA SER A 50 16.41 4.44 21.21
C SER A 50 16.64 3.37 20.14
N THR A 51 17.58 2.46 20.35
CA THR A 51 17.76 1.29 19.47
C THR A 51 16.55 0.36 19.45
N SER A 52 15.68 0.49 20.46
CA SER A 52 14.39 -0.18 20.56
C SER A 52 13.27 0.47 19.74
N THR A 53 13.52 1.65 19.18
CA THR A 53 12.55 2.32 18.30
C THR A 53 12.49 1.58 16.97
N GLU A 54 11.29 1.20 16.54
CA GLU A 54 11.08 0.68 15.20
C GLU A 54 11.40 1.77 14.17
N LEU A 55 12.34 1.48 13.26
CA LEU A 55 12.57 2.31 12.10
C LEU A 55 11.73 1.80 10.95
N ASN A 56 10.81 2.62 10.49
CA ASN A 56 9.95 2.31 9.36
C ASN A 56 10.36 3.15 8.15
N PHE A 57 10.68 2.47 7.05
CA PHE A 57 11.08 3.10 5.78
C PHE A 57 9.96 3.03 4.74
N GLY A 58 9.43 4.19 4.33
CA GLY A 58 8.58 4.27 3.15
C GLY A 58 9.44 4.26 1.88
N ALA A 59 9.21 3.30 1.00
CA ALA A 59 10.01 3.10 -0.20
C ALA A 59 9.17 2.92 -1.47
N VAL A 60 9.76 3.24 -2.62
CA VAL A 60 9.18 3.03 -3.96
C VAL A 60 10.14 2.23 -4.83
N LYS A 61 9.68 1.70 -5.98
CA LYS A 61 10.57 1.02 -6.92
C LYS A 61 11.62 1.99 -7.45
N LEU A 62 12.80 1.46 -7.81
CA LEU A 62 13.93 2.28 -8.26
C LEU A 62 13.58 3.27 -9.39
N SER A 63 12.73 2.86 -10.34
CA SER A 63 12.28 3.68 -11.48
C SER A 63 11.19 4.70 -11.15
N GLU A 64 10.58 4.64 -9.97
CA GLU A 64 9.46 5.50 -9.59
C GLU A 64 9.94 6.82 -8.97
N THR A 65 9.12 7.86 -9.03
CA THR A 65 9.43 9.11 -8.30
C THR A 65 8.89 9.00 -6.88
N CYS A 66 9.67 9.44 -5.89
CA CYS A 66 9.18 9.52 -4.52
C CYS A 66 7.97 10.46 -4.46
N PRO A 67 6.86 10.04 -3.83
CA PRO A 67 5.71 10.91 -3.70
C PRO A 67 6.05 12.09 -2.79
N ALA A 68 5.38 13.23 -3.00
CA ALA A 68 5.57 14.42 -2.16
C ALA A 68 5.22 14.16 -0.68
N LYS A 69 4.31 13.22 -0.45
CA LYS A 69 3.94 12.70 0.87
C LYS A 69 3.78 11.20 0.79
N ASP A 70 4.20 10.54 1.86
CA ASP A 70 3.98 9.12 2.04
C ASP A 70 2.49 8.80 1.96
N GLN A 71 2.11 7.82 1.14
CA GLN A 71 0.71 7.49 0.93
C GLN A 71 0.24 6.57 2.03
N ALA A 72 -0.60 7.10 2.92
CA ALA A 72 -1.28 6.29 3.94
C ALA A 72 -2.13 5.20 3.26
N GLU A 73 -1.99 3.98 3.77
CA GLU A 73 -2.87 2.88 3.39
C GLU A 73 -4.30 3.17 3.87
N PRO A 74 -5.32 2.85 3.05
CA PRO A 74 -6.70 2.99 3.49
C PRO A 74 -6.96 2.04 4.68
N SER A 75 -7.82 2.46 5.60
CA SER A 75 -8.24 1.64 6.75
C SER A 75 -9.71 1.88 7.08
N VAL A 76 -10.40 0.82 7.50
CA VAL A 76 -11.80 0.92 7.96
C VAL A 76 -11.83 1.64 9.32
N ALA A 77 -12.02 2.95 9.29
CA ALA A 77 -12.20 3.74 10.49
C ALA A 77 -13.66 3.66 10.98
N GLY A 78 -13.87 3.22 12.22
CA GLY A 78 -15.20 3.24 12.85
C GLY A 78 -16.27 2.41 12.13
N GLY A 79 -15.88 1.35 11.41
CA GLY A 79 -16.80 0.51 10.65
C GLY A 79 -17.39 1.19 9.42
N THR A 80 -16.74 2.24 8.90
CA THR A 80 -17.16 2.92 7.67
C THR A 80 -16.29 2.52 6.48
N MET A 81 -16.92 2.37 5.33
CA MET A 81 -16.29 1.93 4.10
C MET A 81 -15.33 3.02 3.58
N PRO A 82 -14.03 2.72 3.43
CA PRO A 82 -13.07 3.68 2.89
C PRO A 82 -13.37 3.99 1.42
N ASN A 83 -12.88 5.14 0.94
CA ASN A 83 -12.85 5.41 -0.50
C ASN A 83 -11.63 4.72 -1.12
N PHE A 84 -11.90 3.69 -1.92
CA PHE A 84 -10.89 2.93 -2.65
C PHE A 84 -10.63 3.44 -4.06
N HIS A 85 -11.40 4.40 -4.59
CA HIS A 85 -11.20 4.90 -5.94
C HIS A 85 -9.75 5.37 -6.17
N GLY A 86 -9.09 4.82 -7.19
CA GLY A 86 -7.69 5.08 -7.53
C GLY A 86 -6.65 4.42 -6.60
N LYS A 87 -7.08 3.74 -5.53
CA LYS A 87 -6.21 2.92 -4.68
C LYS A 87 -6.02 1.55 -5.32
N SER A 88 -4.95 0.86 -4.92
CA SER A 88 -4.73 -0.49 -5.44
C SER A 88 -5.76 -1.48 -4.89
N VAL A 89 -6.10 -2.51 -5.67
CA VAL A 89 -6.96 -3.60 -5.19
C VAL A 89 -6.34 -4.27 -3.95
N LYS A 90 -5.01 -4.43 -3.93
CA LYS A 90 -4.31 -5.02 -2.78
C LYS A 90 -4.47 -4.19 -1.51
N ALA A 91 -4.33 -2.87 -1.63
CA ALA A 91 -4.53 -1.96 -0.51
C ALA A 91 -5.99 -1.95 -0.04
N ALA A 92 -6.96 -2.04 -0.96
CA ALA A 92 -8.37 -2.16 -0.60
C ALA A 92 -8.66 -3.45 0.19
N ARG A 93 -8.08 -4.58 -0.24
CA ARG A 93 -8.18 -5.86 0.48
C ARG A 93 -7.55 -5.80 1.87
N ALA A 94 -6.37 -5.19 1.98
CA ALA A 94 -5.67 -5.04 3.27
C ALA A 94 -6.42 -4.13 4.27
N ALA A 95 -7.22 -3.19 3.77
CA ALA A 95 -8.00 -2.27 4.59
C ALA A 95 -9.22 -2.92 5.26
N LEU A 96 -9.75 -3.99 4.68
CA LEU A 96 -10.97 -4.66 5.10
C LEU A 96 -10.66 -5.82 6.08
N ASP A 97 -11.67 -6.26 6.82
CA ASP A 97 -11.51 -7.41 7.71
C ASP A 97 -11.13 -8.68 6.90
N SER A 98 -10.25 -9.50 7.45
CA SER A 98 -9.73 -10.71 6.79
C SER A 98 -10.81 -11.72 6.36
N GLY A 99 -11.98 -11.72 7.01
CA GLY A 99 -13.14 -12.54 6.66
C GLY A 99 -14.08 -11.90 5.63
N THR A 100 -13.80 -10.68 5.17
CA THR A 100 -14.63 -9.98 4.18
C THR A 100 -14.52 -10.68 2.83
N SER A 101 -15.65 -11.12 2.28
CA SER A 101 -15.71 -11.59 0.90
C SER A 101 -15.53 -10.41 -0.06
N ILE A 102 -14.57 -10.51 -0.98
CA ILE A 102 -14.29 -9.46 -1.96
C ILE A 102 -14.25 -10.06 -3.36
N THR A 103 -15.14 -9.59 -4.23
CA THR A 103 -15.13 -9.86 -5.67
C THR A 103 -14.50 -8.67 -6.39
N VAL A 104 -13.64 -8.94 -7.37
CA VAL A 104 -12.97 -7.89 -8.14
C VAL A 104 -13.05 -8.23 -9.62
N ASP A 105 -13.69 -7.36 -10.40
CA ASP A 105 -13.83 -7.51 -11.85
C ASP A 105 -13.00 -6.48 -12.61
N ASP A 106 -12.53 -6.85 -13.80
CA ASP A 106 -11.86 -5.91 -14.71
C ASP A 106 -12.90 -4.95 -15.29
N ALA A 107 -12.79 -3.66 -14.97
CA ALA A 107 -13.72 -2.64 -15.46
C ALA A 107 -13.54 -2.35 -16.96
N SER A 108 -12.45 -2.81 -17.57
CA SER A 108 -12.24 -2.68 -19.01
C SER A 108 -13.02 -3.75 -19.77
N SER A 109 -13.21 -3.55 -21.08
CA SER A 109 -13.82 -4.55 -21.96
C SER A 109 -12.96 -5.79 -22.21
N ALA A 110 -11.79 -5.90 -21.56
CA ALA A 110 -10.83 -6.98 -21.78
C ALA A 110 -11.05 -8.18 -20.85
N ASP A 111 -11.88 -8.06 -19.81
CA ASP A 111 -12.28 -9.13 -18.89
C ASP A 111 -11.09 -9.98 -18.38
N ARG A 112 -10.01 -9.31 -17.92
CA ARG A 112 -8.77 -9.99 -17.56
C ARG A 112 -8.83 -10.46 -16.10
N MET A 113 -8.15 -11.56 -15.83
CA MET A 113 -7.94 -12.02 -14.45
C MET A 113 -7.03 -11.06 -13.66
N ILE A 114 -7.46 -10.70 -12.46
CA ILE A 114 -6.73 -9.84 -11.52
C ILE A 114 -5.89 -10.73 -10.60
N LEU A 115 -4.65 -11.03 -11.02
CA LEU A 115 -3.75 -11.91 -10.26
C LEU A 115 -2.83 -11.15 -9.30
N ILE A 116 -2.25 -10.04 -9.77
CA ILE A 116 -1.33 -9.21 -8.98
C ILE A 116 -2.05 -7.92 -8.61
N GLU A 117 -2.90 -7.99 -7.58
CA GLU A 117 -3.84 -6.93 -7.17
C GLU A 117 -3.19 -5.54 -6.99
N SER A 118 -1.92 -5.48 -6.62
CA SER A 118 -1.18 -4.22 -6.48
C SER A 118 -0.93 -3.48 -7.81
N ASN A 119 -1.08 -4.17 -8.94
CA ASN A 119 -0.92 -3.60 -10.28
C ASN A 119 -2.23 -3.03 -10.85
N TRP A 120 -3.32 -3.11 -10.07
CA TRP A 120 -4.66 -2.72 -10.45
C TRP A 120 -5.17 -1.63 -9.53
N GLN A 121 -5.79 -0.61 -10.10
CA GLN A 121 -6.45 0.48 -9.38
C GLN A 121 -7.97 0.28 -9.40
N VAL A 122 -8.61 0.50 -8.27
CA VAL A 122 -10.06 0.39 -8.13
C VAL A 122 -10.74 1.58 -8.82
N CYS A 123 -11.76 1.29 -9.62
CA CYS A 123 -12.59 2.27 -10.34
C CYS A 123 -13.93 2.49 -9.66
N SER A 124 -14.59 1.42 -9.23
CA SER A 124 -15.83 1.52 -8.45
C SER A 124 -15.83 0.53 -7.29
N GLN A 125 -16.65 0.82 -6.29
CA GLN A 125 -16.80 -0.01 -5.11
C GLN A 125 -18.26 -0.09 -4.69
N GLN A 126 -18.64 -1.24 -4.15
CA GLN A 126 -19.88 -1.45 -3.44
C GLN A 126 -19.57 -2.28 -2.18
N PRO A 127 -20.01 -1.88 -0.98
CA PRO A 127 -20.65 -0.62 -0.62
C PRO A 127 -19.91 0.66 -1.03
N ALA A 128 -20.68 1.73 -1.27
CA ALA A 128 -20.14 3.05 -1.54
C ALA A 128 -19.30 3.58 -0.36
N ALA A 129 -18.35 4.47 -0.67
CA ALA A 129 -17.53 5.13 0.36
C ALA A 129 -18.42 5.82 1.42
N GLY A 130 -18.05 5.67 2.69
CA GLY A 130 -18.80 6.18 3.84
C GLY A 130 -19.98 5.30 4.28
N ALA A 131 -20.37 4.27 3.51
CA ALA A 131 -21.38 3.31 3.96
C ALA A 131 -20.89 2.50 5.17
N LYS A 132 -21.81 1.99 5.99
CA LYS A 132 -21.45 1.09 7.10
C LYS A 132 -21.01 -0.27 6.58
N VAL A 133 -19.89 -0.77 7.08
CA VAL A 133 -19.39 -2.13 6.85
C VAL A 133 -19.95 -3.03 7.96
N MET A 134 -20.85 -3.94 7.58
CA MET A 134 -21.56 -4.85 8.50
C MET A 134 -21.29 -6.33 8.15
N GLY A 135 -20.12 -6.62 7.57
CA GLY A 135 -19.75 -7.98 7.16
C GLY A 135 -20.39 -8.44 5.83
N GLN A 136 -21.06 -7.55 5.10
CA GLN A 136 -21.51 -7.85 3.75
C GLN A 136 -20.34 -8.04 2.76
N PRO A 137 -20.55 -8.78 1.65
CA PRO A 137 -19.59 -8.83 0.56
C PRO A 137 -19.28 -7.45 -0.02
N VAL A 138 -18.06 -7.30 -0.51
CA VAL A 138 -17.57 -6.11 -1.20
C VAL A 138 -17.33 -6.45 -2.66
N GLU A 139 -17.85 -5.63 -3.55
CA GLU A 139 -17.62 -5.73 -4.99
C GLU A 139 -16.78 -4.53 -5.42
N LEU A 140 -15.70 -4.79 -6.14
CA LEU A 140 -14.81 -3.79 -6.68
C LEU A 140 -14.73 -3.99 -8.19
N THR A 141 -14.66 -2.90 -8.95
CA THR A 141 -14.16 -2.97 -10.32
C THR A 141 -12.79 -2.32 -10.38
N ALA A 142 -11.91 -2.80 -11.24
CA ALA A 142 -10.54 -2.29 -11.32
C ALA A 142 -9.99 -2.33 -12.75
N VAL A 143 -9.03 -1.45 -13.02
CA VAL A 143 -8.22 -1.44 -14.26
C VAL A 143 -6.74 -1.47 -13.90
N LYS A 144 -5.84 -1.76 -14.85
CA LYS A 144 -4.41 -1.68 -14.54
C LYS A 144 -3.99 -0.23 -14.30
N TYR A 145 -3.00 -0.02 -13.45
CA TYR A 145 -2.39 1.31 -13.31
C TYR A 145 -1.91 1.82 -14.68
N GLY A 146 -2.30 3.05 -15.02
CA GLY A 146 -2.04 3.68 -16.31
C GLY A 146 -3.20 3.60 -17.30
N GLU A 147 -4.23 2.80 -17.01
CA GLU A 147 -5.50 2.80 -17.74
C GLU A 147 -6.49 3.79 -17.10
N THR A 148 -7.48 4.23 -17.88
CA THR A 148 -8.53 5.15 -17.41
C THR A 148 -9.72 4.35 -16.89
N CYS A 149 -10.27 4.75 -15.74
CA CYS A 149 -11.52 4.18 -15.24
C CYS A 149 -12.70 4.63 -16.13
N PRO A 150 -13.63 3.72 -16.46
CA PRO A 150 -14.81 4.04 -17.26
C PRO A 150 -15.81 4.95 -16.53
#